data_AF-A0A2S7MYY1-F1
#
_entry.id   AF-A0A2S7MYY1-F1
#
_cell.length_a   1.000
_cell.length_b   1.000
_cell.length_c   1.000
_cell.angle_alpha   90.00
_cell.angle_beta   90.00
_cell.angle_gamma   90.00
#
_symmetry.space_group_name_H-M   'P 1'
#
loop_
_entity.id
_entity.type
_entity.pdbx_description
1 polymer ?
#
loop_
_entity_poly.entity_id
_entity_poly.type
_entity_poly.pdbx_seq_one_letter_code
_entity_poly.pdbx_strand_id
1 'polypeptide(L)'
;MLGVFFSALKKRQSMEDMVYSIQKGDFDLRNDLIEQYKPFIKRSVSSVCKRYITDTDDEFSIGLIAFNDAIDRFSYEKGTALLSFADTMIKRRVIDHLRVQSRKKQELSIDFSVATEDGYAQSLLEADRSIEFHKEEIDAERRRDEIKSFTGRLQSFGITFDQLVQASPKHADARKNAISIARIVAEDSSMLNYLFQKKKLPLKILESKVNVSRKTIERNRIYIVAMVLVLSGDYRFLSDYIKGVLKD
;
A
#
# COMPACT_ATOMS: atom_id res chain seq x y z
N MET A 1 39.67 20.64 46.08
CA MET A 1 38.48 20.34 46.90
C MET A 1 37.49 21.48 46.71
N LEU A 2 36.21 21.16 46.47
CA LEU A 2 35.10 22.03 46.04
C LEU A 2 34.99 22.26 44.52
N GLY A 3 34.33 21.33 43.84
CA GLY A 3 33.98 21.51 42.43
C GLY A 3 33.16 20.37 41.80
N VAL A 4 32.52 19.50 42.58
CA VAL A 4 31.64 18.44 42.03
C VAL A 4 30.52 18.13 43.03
N PHE A 5 29.60 19.07 43.24
CA PHE A 5 28.36 18.79 43.99
C PHE A 5 27.22 19.70 43.51
N PHE A 6 27.03 19.80 42.19
CA PHE A 6 25.86 20.47 41.60
C PHE A 6 25.19 19.61 40.51
N SER A 7 25.23 18.28 40.60
CA SER A 7 24.55 17.40 39.64
C SER A 7 23.69 16.29 40.25
N ALA A 8 23.37 16.35 41.54
CA ALA A 8 22.60 15.30 42.22
C ALA A 8 21.49 15.89 43.08
N LEU A 9 20.42 16.40 42.45
CA LEU A 9 19.08 16.57 43.04
C LEU A 9 18.08 17.17 42.01
N LYS A 10 17.98 16.62 40.79
CA LYS A 10 16.81 16.90 39.93
C LYS A 10 15.73 15.87 40.29
N LYS A 11 14.93 16.19 41.29
CA LYS A 11 13.68 15.50 41.67
C LYS A 11 12.93 15.16 40.38
N ARG A 12 12.47 13.91 40.19
CA ARG A 12 11.59 13.55 39.06
C ARG A 12 10.35 14.43 39.18
N GLN A 13 10.31 15.55 38.44
CA GLN A 13 9.14 16.42 38.40
C GLN A 13 8.00 15.61 37.79
N SER A 14 6.82 15.70 38.40
CA SER A 14 5.62 15.10 37.84
C SER A 14 5.32 15.79 36.50
N MET A 15 4.66 15.09 35.57
CA MET A 15 4.27 15.68 34.28
C MET A 15 3.47 16.99 34.48
N GLU A 16 2.69 17.02 35.55
CA GLU A 16 1.88 18.13 36.01
C GLU A 16 2.74 19.31 36.50
N ASP A 17 3.82 19.04 37.24
CA ASP A 17 4.75 20.07 37.73
C ASP A 17 5.49 20.75 36.57
N MET A 18 5.85 19.96 35.54
CA MET A 18 6.47 20.48 34.32
C MET A 18 5.51 21.38 33.56
N VAL A 19 4.26 20.97 33.37
CA VAL A 19 3.23 21.79 32.72
C VAL A 19 2.96 23.07 33.51
N TYR A 20 2.90 23.00 34.83
CA TYR A 20 2.73 24.19 35.68
C TYR A 20 3.87 25.19 35.50
N SER A 21 5.12 24.70 35.44
CA SER A 21 6.31 25.54 35.22
C SER A 21 6.31 26.17 33.83
N ILE A 22 5.90 25.41 32.80
CA ILE A 22 5.74 25.91 31.43
C ILE A 22 4.68 27.02 31.37
N GLN A 23 3.52 26.83 32.01
CA GLN A 23 2.45 27.83 32.06
C GLN A 23 2.86 29.11 32.82
N LYS A 24 3.88 29.04 33.67
CA LYS A 24 4.48 30.20 34.37
C LYS A 24 5.54 30.94 33.54
N GLY A 25 5.86 30.48 32.34
CA GLY A 25 6.76 31.16 31.41
C GLY A 25 8.12 30.48 31.20
N ASP A 26 8.28 29.21 31.56
CA ASP A 26 9.48 28.43 31.23
C ASP A 26 9.42 27.93 29.77
N PHE A 27 9.97 28.73 28.85
CA PHE A 27 9.97 28.44 27.41
C PHE A 27 10.97 27.35 27.00
N ASP A 28 12.07 27.19 27.73
CA ASP A 28 13.08 26.16 27.43
C ASP A 28 12.52 24.78 27.75
N LEU A 29 11.88 24.64 28.92
CA LEU A 29 11.19 23.41 29.31
C LEU A 29 10.04 23.06 28.36
N ARG A 30 9.37 24.07 27.79
CA ARG A 30 8.31 23.90 26.80
C ARG A 30 8.83 23.27 25.51
N ASN A 31 9.91 23.81 24.96
CA ASN A 31 10.50 23.32 23.73
C ASN A 31 11.04 21.89 23.92
N ASP A 32 11.71 21.63 25.05
CA ASP A 32 12.20 20.31 25.40
C ASP A 32 11.05 19.28 25.49
N LEU A 33 9.92 19.66 26.09
CA LEU A 33 8.75 18.80 26.20
C LEU A 33 8.15 18.52 24.82
N ILE A 34 7.98 19.53 23.98
CA ILE A 34 7.44 19.36 22.61
C ILE A 34 8.34 18.43 21.80
N GLU A 35 9.67 18.60 21.88
CA GLU A 35 10.64 17.77 21.17
C GLU A 35 10.55 16.30 21.60
N GLN A 36 10.51 16.05 22.92
CA GLN A 36 10.39 14.70 23.47
C GLN A 36 9.10 13.99 23.06
N TYR A 37 8.00 14.75 22.91
CA TYR A 37 6.69 14.19 22.57
C TYR A 37 6.37 14.19 21.07
N LYS A 38 7.30 14.58 20.18
CA LYS A 38 7.15 14.46 18.73
C LYS A 38 6.69 13.06 18.27
N PRO A 39 7.23 11.93 18.77
CA PRO A 39 6.77 10.60 18.37
C PRO A 39 5.30 10.35 18.73
N PHE A 40 4.85 10.84 19.88
CA PHE A 40 3.45 10.76 20.31
C PHE A 40 2.55 11.60 19.39
N ILE A 41 2.97 12.81 19.03
CA ILE A 41 2.25 13.69 18.12
C ILE A 41 2.15 13.02 16.73
N LYS A 42 3.26 12.50 16.18
CA LYS A 42 3.26 11.74 14.91
C LYS A 42 2.29 10.58 14.95
N ARG A 43 2.28 9.80 16.04
CA ARG A 43 1.33 8.68 16.22
C ARG A 43 -0.12 9.17 16.23
N SER A 44 -0.41 10.25 16.94
CA SER A 44 -1.75 10.82 17.04
C SER A 44 -2.24 11.33 15.68
N VAL A 45 -1.42 12.12 14.96
CA VAL A 45 -1.71 12.63 13.61
C VAL A 45 -1.88 11.47 12.62
N SER A 46 -0.96 10.50 12.63
CA SER A 46 -1.00 9.32 11.75
C SER A 46 -2.27 8.49 11.96
N SER A 47 -2.78 8.40 13.19
CA SER A 47 -4.03 7.68 13.48
C SER A 47 -5.26 8.28 12.81
N VAL A 48 -5.23 9.61 12.56
CA VAL A 48 -6.26 10.37 11.84
C VAL A 48 -6.05 10.28 10.33
N CYS A 49 -4.82 10.52 9.86
CA CYS A 49 -4.50 10.56 8.44
C CYS A 49 -4.37 9.18 7.77
N LYS A 50 -4.33 8.09 8.55
CA LYS A 50 -4.16 6.69 8.10
C LYS A 50 -2.91 6.44 7.23
N ARG A 51 -1.90 7.33 7.30
CA ARG A 51 -0.61 7.23 6.60
C ARG A 51 0.55 7.55 7.54
N TYR A 52 1.76 7.19 7.13
CA TYR A 52 2.97 7.63 7.83
C TYR A 52 3.14 9.15 7.71
N ILE A 53 3.58 9.78 8.80
CA ILE A 53 3.72 11.24 8.92
C ILE A 53 5.19 11.58 9.14
N THR A 54 5.69 12.49 8.31
CA THR A 54 7.04 13.05 8.31
C THR A 54 7.05 14.41 8.98
N ASP A 55 8.24 14.93 9.31
CA ASP A 55 8.38 16.27 9.90
C ASP A 55 8.04 17.40 8.92
N THR A 56 7.98 17.09 7.62
CA THR A 56 7.66 18.04 6.55
C THR A 56 6.17 18.11 6.21
N ASP A 57 5.34 17.25 6.80
CA ASP A 57 3.90 17.25 6.56
C ASP A 57 3.21 18.41 7.29
N ASP A 58 2.26 19.07 6.61
CA ASP A 58 1.46 20.17 7.18
C ASP A 58 0.66 19.70 8.41
N GLU A 59 0.13 18.47 8.36
CA GLU A 59 -0.64 17.89 9.46
C GLU A 59 0.21 17.65 10.71
N PHE A 60 1.52 17.43 10.54
CA PHE A 60 2.44 17.32 11.66
C PHE A 60 2.64 18.67 12.35
N SER A 61 2.83 19.74 11.56
CA SER A 61 2.92 21.11 12.08
C SER A 61 1.68 21.50 12.88
N ILE A 62 0.50 21.07 12.41
CA ILE A 62 -0.78 21.32 13.10
C ILE A 62 -0.89 20.50 14.39
N GLY A 63 -0.39 19.26 14.37
CA GLY A 63 -0.27 18.44 15.58
C GLY A 63 0.64 19.09 16.63
N LEU A 64 1.76 19.67 16.21
CA LEU A 64 2.66 20.42 17.10
C LEU A 64 1.96 21.62 17.74
N ILE A 65 1.26 22.43 16.94
CA ILE A 65 0.48 23.58 17.43
C ILE A 65 -0.63 23.12 18.39
N ALA A 66 -1.30 22.01 18.09
CA ALA A 66 -2.34 21.43 18.94
C ALA A 66 -1.81 20.96 20.29
N PHE A 67 -0.66 20.28 20.29
CA PHE A 67 -0.01 19.82 21.52
C PHE A 67 0.46 21.01 22.36
N ASN A 68 1.04 22.02 21.71
CA ASN A 68 1.47 23.26 22.33
C ASN A 68 0.33 23.97 23.07
N ASP A 69 -0.84 24.05 22.45
CA ASP A 69 -2.00 24.69 23.07
C ASP A 69 -2.67 23.80 24.12
N ALA A 70 -2.52 22.48 24.00
CA ALA A 70 -2.97 21.55 25.03
C ALA A 70 -2.19 21.75 26.33
N ILE A 71 -0.87 22.03 26.25
CA ILE A 71 -0.05 22.39 27.41
C ILE A 71 -0.58 23.67 28.07
N ASP A 72 -0.89 24.71 27.27
CA ASP A 72 -1.40 25.98 27.80
C ASP A 72 -2.78 25.84 28.46
N ARG A 73 -3.65 24.97 27.92
CA ARG A 73 -5.05 24.82 28.35
C ARG A 73 -5.27 23.69 29.36
N PHE A 74 -4.23 22.92 29.65
CA PHE A 74 -4.31 21.82 30.60
C PHE A 74 -4.63 22.34 32.01
N SER A 75 -5.59 21.69 32.66
CA SER A 75 -5.99 22.01 34.04
C SER A 75 -6.10 20.73 34.84
N TYR A 76 -5.35 20.68 35.93
CA TYR A 76 -5.29 19.54 36.85
C TYR A 76 -6.65 19.23 37.50
N GLU A 77 -7.48 20.24 37.73
CA GLU A 77 -8.80 20.10 38.38
C GLU A 77 -9.78 19.25 37.56
N LYS A 78 -9.52 19.05 36.26
CA LYS A 78 -10.39 18.30 35.36
C LYS A 78 -10.14 16.77 35.37
N GLY A 79 -9.17 16.29 36.16
CA GLY A 79 -8.95 14.86 36.39
C GLY A 79 -8.54 14.02 35.17
N THR A 80 -8.16 14.66 34.06
CA THR A 80 -7.73 13.99 32.82
C THR A 80 -6.22 14.04 32.69
N ALA A 81 -5.60 12.95 32.21
CA ALA A 81 -4.17 12.93 31.94
C ALA A 81 -3.83 13.84 30.74
N LEU A 82 -2.73 14.60 30.84
CA LEU A 82 -2.29 15.55 29.80
C LEU A 82 -2.26 14.91 28.41
N LEU A 83 -1.70 13.70 28.29
CA LEU A 83 -1.57 13.02 27.01
C LEU A 83 -2.93 12.66 26.39
N SER A 84 -3.92 12.26 27.20
CA SER A 84 -5.26 11.97 26.70
C SER A 84 -5.98 13.24 26.22
N PHE A 85 -5.82 14.33 26.97
CA PHE A 85 -6.35 15.63 26.59
C PHE A 85 -5.69 16.15 25.31
N ALA A 86 -4.37 16.07 25.24
CA ALA A 86 -3.59 16.49 24.09
C ALA A 86 -3.89 15.64 22.85
N ASP A 87 -4.02 14.32 22.99
CA ASP A 87 -4.41 13.42 21.89
C ASP A 87 -5.77 13.85 21.29
N THR A 88 -6.72 14.19 22.14
CA THR A 88 -8.05 14.67 21.71
C THR A 88 -7.94 16.01 20.97
N MET A 89 -7.17 16.95 21.48
CA MET A 89 -6.96 18.26 20.83
C MET A 89 -6.22 18.14 19.50
N ILE A 90 -5.17 17.31 19.43
CA ILE A 90 -4.42 17.02 18.20
C ILE A 90 -5.35 16.45 17.16
N LYS A 91 -6.08 15.38 17.48
CA LYS A 91 -7.01 14.74 16.55
C LYS A 91 -8.05 15.73 16.03
N ARG A 92 -8.67 16.51 16.92
CA ARG A 92 -9.67 17.51 16.54
C ARG A 92 -9.10 18.55 15.57
N ARG A 93 -7.93 19.12 15.86
CA ARG A 93 -7.31 20.15 14.99
C ARG A 93 -6.88 19.61 13.64
N VAL A 94 -6.33 18.40 13.61
CA VAL A 94 -5.96 17.74 12.35
C VAL A 94 -7.22 17.45 11.52
N ILE A 95 -8.29 16.95 12.14
CA ILE A 95 -9.58 16.75 11.47
C ILE A 95 -10.11 18.07 10.90
N ASP A 96 -10.12 19.14 11.68
CA ASP A 96 -10.59 20.45 11.23
C ASP A 96 -9.74 21.00 10.07
N HIS A 97 -8.43 20.78 10.09
CA HIS A 97 -7.57 21.14 8.96
C HIS A 97 -7.88 20.33 7.70
N LEU A 98 -8.02 19.01 7.83
CA LEU A 98 -8.37 18.13 6.71
C LEU A 98 -9.75 18.49 6.14
N ARG A 99 -10.71 18.90 6.97
CA ARG A 99 -12.01 19.45 6.54
C ARG A 99 -11.85 20.71 5.69
N VAL A 100 -11.01 21.67 6.10
CA VAL A 100 -10.77 22.91 5.34
C VAL A 100 -10.04 22.64 4.01
N GLN A 101 -9.00 21.79 4.03
CA GLN A 101 -8.30 21.33 2.83
C GLN A 101 -9.26 20.67 1.84
N SER A 102 -10.16 19.80 2.35
CA SER A 102 -11.14 19.07 1.53
C SER A 102 -12.22 19.98 0.97
N ARG A 103 -12.72 20.95 1.76
CA ARG A 103 -13.65 21.99 1.28
C ARG A 103 -13.03 22.85 0.19
N LYS A 104 -11.77 23.25 0.34
CA LYS A 104 -11.04 23.99 -0.70
C LYS A 104 -10.84 23.14 -1.97
N LYS A 105 -10.67 21.83 -1.82
CA LYS A 105 -10.61 20.87 -2.93
C LYS A 105 -11.99 20.62 -3.57
N GLN A 106 -13.07 20.66 -2.79
CA GLN A 106 -14.47 20.55 -3.22
C GLN A 106 -15.03 21.84 -3.83
N GLU A 107 -14.58 23.03 -3.42
CA GLU A 107 -14.92 24.29 -4.11
C GLU A 107 -14.35 24.30 -5.54
N LEU A 108 -13.29 23.52 -5.79
CA LEU A 108 -12.77 23.23 -7.13
C LEU A 108 -13.52 22.09 -7.84
N SER A 109 -14.40 21.35 -7.14
CA SER A 109 -15.20 20.23 -7.64
C SER A 109 -16.61 20.26 -7.03
N ILE A 110 -17.44 21.21 -7.49
CA ILE A 110 -18.83 21.40 -7.05
C ILE A 110 -19.63 20.11 -7.29
N ASP A 111 -20.06 19.41 -6.22
CA ASP A 111 -21.47 19.25 -5.79
C ASP A 111 -21.62 18.14 -4.72
N PHE A 112 -22.67 18.26 -3.91
CA PHE A 112 -23.26 17.32 -2.95
C PHE A 112 -22.90 17.39 -1.43
N SER A 113 -23.79 18.07 -0.71
CA SER A 113 -24.06 18.05 0.75
C SER A 113 -24.68 16.72 1.23
N VAL A 114 -24.64 16.26 2.49
CA VAL A 114 -25.12 16.87 3.75
C VAL A 114 -24.39 16.21 4.94
N ALA A 115 -23.97 16.99 5.94
CA ALA A 115 -23.15 16.55 7.08
C ALA A 115 -23.95 16.49 8.40
N THR A 116 -23.99 15.31 9.02
CA THR A 116 -24.16 15.10 10.46
C THR A 116 -22.94 14.34 11.01
N GLU A 117 -22.66 14.41 12.32
CA GLU A 117 -21.44 13.82 12.92
C GLU A 117 -21.31 12.30 12.69
N ASP A 118 -22.42 11.56 12.68
CA ASP A 118 -22.45 10.13 12.28
C ASP A 118 -22.21 9.94 10.77
N GLY A 119 -22.62 10.92 9.96
CA GLY A 119 -22.37 10.97 8.53
C GLY A 119 -20.91 11.23 8.17
N TYR A 120 -20.07 11.75 9.08
CA TYR A 120 -18.65 12.03 8.81
C TYR A 120 -17.77 10.79 8.92
N ALA A 121 -18.00 9.94 9.93
CA ALA A 121 -17.33 8.63 10.02
C ALA A 121 -17.78 7.73 8.86
N GLN A 122 -19.07 7.79 8.52
CA GLN A 122 -19.64 7.15 7.35
C GLN A 122 -19.07 7.71 6.04
N SER A 123 -18.90 9.02 5.90
CA SER A 123 -18.35 9.69 4.71
C SER A 123 -16.86 9.45 4.52
N LEU A 124 -16.07 9.34 5.59
CA LEU A 124 -14.65 8.95 5.49
C LEU A 124 -14.50 7.48 5.09
N LEU A 125 -15.34 6.59 5.66
CA LEU A 125 -15.44 5.20 5.22
C LEU A 125 -15.94 5.10 3.77
N GLU A 126 -16.87 5.95 3.36
CA GLU A 126 -17.40 6.01 1.98
C GLU A 126 -16.39 6.64 1.03
N ALA A 127 -15.53 7.56 1.47
CA ALA A 127 -14.45 8.14 0.68
C ALA A 127 -13.27 7.17 0.53
N ASP A 128 -12.86 6.48 1.61
CA ASP A 128 -11.88 5.40 1.54
C ASP A 128 -12.42 4.25 0.68
N ARG A 129 -13.68 3.86 0.87
CA ARG A 129 -14.36 2.91 -0.02
C ARG A 129 -14.42 3.45 -1.44
N SER A 130 -14.73 4.73 -1.67
CA SER A 130 -14.82 5.29 -3.02
C SER A 130 -13.45 5.32 -3.72
N ILE A 131 -12.37 5.60 -2.99
CA ILE A 131 -11.00 5.50 -3.50
C ILE A 131 -10.62 4.04 -3.77
N GLU A 132 -10.97 3.12 -2.87
CA GLU A 132 -10.74 1.70 -3.03
C GLU A 132 -11.55 1.14 -4.21
N PHE A 133 -12.84 1.45 -4.31
CA PHE A 133 -13.71 1.13 -5.44
C PHE A 133 -13.16 1.74 -6.74
N HIS A 134 -12.73 2.99 -6.74
CA HIS A 134 -12.18 3.62 -7.93
C HIS A 134 -10.85 2.97 -8.35
N LYS A 135 -10.01 2.60 -7.39
CA LYS A 135 -8.78 1.86 -7.64
C LYS A 135 -9.07 0.45 -8.14
N GLU A 136 -10.05 -0.23 -7.58
CA GLU A 136 -10.53 -1.53 -8.04
C GLU A 136 -11.12 -1.44 -9.45
N GLU A 137 -11.83 -0.36 -9.79
CA GLU A 137 -12.34 -0.10 -11.13
C GLU A 137 -11.20 0.11 -12.12
N ILE A 138 -10.21 0.94 -11.77
CA ILE A 138 -9.01 1.16 -12.60
C ILE A 138 -8.23 -0.17 -12.77
N ASP A 139 -8.04 -0.93 -11.71
CA ASP A 139 -7.33 -2.21 -11.78
C ASP A 139 -8.17 -3.27 -12.52
N ALA A 140 -9.50 -3.21 -12.46
CA ALA A 140 -10.39 -4.03 -13.28
C ALA A 140 -10.29 -3.65 -14.76
N GLU A 141 -10.23 -2.37 -15.08
CA GLU A 141 -10.03 -1.88 -16.44
C GLU A 141 -8.68 -2.33 -17.00
N ARG A 142 -7.59 -2.13 -16.24
CA ARG A 142 -6.25 -2.62 -16.62
C ARG A 142 -6.20 -4.13 -16.80
N ARG A 143 -6.87 -4.90 -15.94
CA ARG A 143 -7.01 -6.36 -16.13
C ARG A 143 -7.73 -6.71 -17.43
N ARG A 144 -8.83 -6.00 -17.75
CA ARG A 144 -9.55 -6.22 -19.01
C ARG A 144 -8.66 -5.94 -20.22
N ASP A 145 -7.87 -4.88 -20.17
CA ASP A 145 -6.97 -4.51 -21.26
C ASP A 145 -5.79 -5.48 -21.41
N GLU A 146 -5.23 -5.99 -20.31
CA GLU A 146 -4.27 -7.10 -20.35
C GLU A 146 -4.89 -8.34 -21.00
N ILE A 147 -6.10 -8.73 -20.61
CA ILE A 147 -6.80 -9.91 -21.19
C ILE A 147 -7.04 -9.72 -22.69
N LYS A 148 -7.47 -8.53 -23.13
CA LYS A 148 -7.66 -8.21 -24.55
C LYS A 148 -6.33 -8.32 -25.31
N SER A 149 -5.27 -7.69 -24.80
CA SER A 149 -3.93 -7.74 -25.39
C SER A 149 -3.41 -9.18 -25.48
N PHE A 150 -3.57 -9.96 -24.41
CA PHE A 150 -3.18 -11.36 -24.36
C PHE A 150 -3.97 -12.22 -25.35
N THR A 151 -5.28 -11.99 -25.47
CA THR A 151 -6.14 -12.71 -26.42
C THR A 151 -5.77 -12.39 -27.87
N GLY A 152 -5.46 -11.12 -28.19
CA GLY A 152 -4.91 -10.75 -29.50
C GLY A 152 -3.57 -11.45 -29.78
N ARG A 153 -2.71 -11.57 -28.78
CA ARG A 153 -1.43 -12.27 -28.90
C ARG A 153 -1.62 -13.77 -29.12
N LEU A 154 -2.55 -14.42 -28.41
CA LEU A 154 -2.92 -15.83 -28.62
C LEU A 154 -3.45 -16.10 -30.03
N GLN A 155 -4.28 -15.19 -30.57
CA GLN A 155 -4.78 -15.30 -31.94
C GLN A 155 -3.66 -15.28 -32.98
N SER A 156 -2.57 -14.53 -32.74
CA SER A 156 -1.39 -14.56 -33.61
C SER A 156 -0.66 -15.92 -33.65
N PHE A 157 -1.01 -16.83 -32.74
CA PHE A 157 -0.56 -18.24 -32.69
C PHE A 157 -1.67 -19.21 -33.13
N GLY A 158 -2.81 -18.71 -33.59
CA GLY A 158 -3.97 -19.51 -33.97
C GLY A 158 -4.66 -20.18 -32.79
N ILE A 159 -4.50 -19.63 -31.58
CA ILE A 159 -5.08 -20.17 -30.35
C ILE A 159 -6.26 -19.29 -29.95
N THR A 160 -7.43 -19.90 -29.77
CA THR A 160 -8.58 -19.21 -29.15
C THR A 160 -8.53 -19.33 -27.63
N PHE A 161 -9.20 -18.41 -26.94
CA PHE A 161 -9.30 -18.46 -25.48
C PHE A 161 -10.01 -19.75 -25.01
N ASP A 162 -11.06 -20.17 -25.71
CA ASP A 162 -11.77 -21.43 -25.42
C ASP A 162 -10.84 -22.65 -25.55
N GLN A 163 -10.03 -22.72 -26.62
CA GLN A 163 -9.04 -23.78 -26.79
C GLN A 163 -8.01 -23.80 -25.67
N LEU A 164 -7.57 -22.64 -25.18
CA LEU A 164 -6.67 -22.54 -24.04
C LEU A 164 -7.31 -23.11 -22.78
N VAL A 165 -8.58 -22.77 -22.51
CA VAL A 165 -9.31 -23.28 -21.34
C VAL A 165 -9.44 -24.80 -21.41
N GLN A 166 -9.85 -25.34 -22.56
CA GLN A 166 -10.02 -26.80 -22.74
C GLN A 166 -8.68 -27.56 -22.67
N ALA A 167 -7.60 -26.95 -23.16
CA ALA A 167 -6.26 -27.54 -23.15
C ALA A 167 -5.50 -27.33 -21.82
N SER A 168 -6.07 -26.58 -20.87
CA SER A 168 -5.42 -26.29 -19.60
C SER A 168 -5.37 -27.54 -18.70
N PRO A 169 -4.20 -27.91 -18.13
CA PRO A 169 -4.10 -29.09 -17.30
C PRO A 169 -4.94 -28.99 -16.01
N LYS A 170 -5.78 -30.02 -15.76
CA LYS A 170 -6.65 -30.07 -14.56
C LYS A 170 -5.86 -30.24 -13.25
N HIS A 171 -4.75 -30.98 -13.28
CA HIS A 171 -3.95 -31.26 -12.09
C HIS A 171 -2.82 -30.23 -11.90
N ALA A 172 -2.54 -29.89 -10.64
CA ALA A 172 -1.52 -28.91 -10.28
C ALA A 172 -0.12 -29.29 -10.81
N ASP A 173 0.29 -30.55 -10.67
CA ASP A 173 1.60 -31.02 -11.13
C ASP A 173 1.81 -30.82 -12.63
N ALA A 174 0.77 -31.09 -13.43
CA ALA A 174 0.82 -30.90 -14.87
C ALA A 174 0.91 -29.41 -15.24
N ARG A 175 0.25 -28.51 -14.49
CA ARG A 175 0.40 -27.06 -14.67
C ARG A 175 1.81 -26.60 -14.29
N LYS A 176 2.31 -27.01 -13.13
CA LYS A 176 3.67 -26.69 -12.64
C LYS A 176 4.73 -27.10 -13.67
N ASN A 177 4.63 -28.33 -14.20
CA ASN A 177 5.51 -28.81 -15.25
C ASN A 177 5.43 -27.98 -16.54
N ALA A 178 4.23 -27.66 -17.00
CA ALA A 178 4.06 -26.85 -18.22
C ALA A 178 4.59 -25.42 -18.06
N ILE A 179 4.38 -24.79 -16.90
CA ILE A 179 4.92 -23.46 -16.58
C ILE A 179 6.45 -23.49 -16.49
N SER A 180 7.03 -24.55 -15.93
CA SER A 180 8.49 -24.75 -15.90
C SER A 180 9.09 -24.82 -17.31
N ILE A 181 8.47 -25.60 -18.20
CA ILE A 181 8.88 -25.67 -19.62
C ILE A 181 8.75 -24.30 -20.28
N ALA A 182 7.65 -23.58 -20.04
CA ALA A 182 7.44 -22.26 -20.60
C ALA A 182 8.51 -21.26 -20.16
N ARG A 183 8.96 -21.34 -18.90
CA ARG A 183 10.05 -20.50 -18.38
C ARG A 183 11.37 -20.76 -19.10
N ILE A 184 11.72 -22.03 -19.29
CA ILE A 184 12.92 -22.43 -20.03
C ILE A 184 12.88 -21.88 -21.47
N VAL A 185 11.73 -21.88 -22.12
CA VAL A 185 11.56 -21.29 -23.46
C VAL A 185 11.66 -19.76 -23.43
N ALA A 186 11.08 -19.10 -22.42
CA ALA A 186 11.08 -17.65 -22.30
C ALA A 186 12.48 -17.08 -21.98
N GLU A 187 13.29 -17.80 -21.22
CA GLU A 187 14.65 -17.38 -20.84
C GLU A 187 15.70 -17.65 -21.94
N ASP A 188 15.44 -18.60 -22.85
CA ASP A 188 16.33 -18.89 -23.98
C ASP A 188 15.92 -18.10 -25.23
N SER A 189 16.73 -17.09 -25.58
CA SER A 189 16.45 -16.21 -26.73
C SER A 189 16.33 -16.96 -28.06
N SER A 190 17.04 -18.07 -28.25
CA SER A 190 16.98 -18.86 -29.49
C SER A 190 15.65 -19.61 -29.61
N MET A 191 15.18 -20.20 -28.51
CA MET A 191 13.90 -20.91 -28.44
C MET A 191 12.73 -19.94 -28.53
N LEU A 192 12.82 -18.80 -27.85
CA LEU A 192 11.82 -17.75 -27.89
C LEU A 192 11.65 -17.19 -29.31
N ASN A 193 12.76 -16.85 -29.98
CA ASN A 193 12.73 -16.38 -31.36
C ASN A 193 12.16 -17.43 -32.30
N TYR A 194 12.54 -18.71 -32.15
CA TYR A 194 11.97 -19.80 -32.92
C TYR A 194 10.45 -19.86 -32.75
N LEU A 195 9.96 -19.77 -31.51
CA LEU A 195 8.53 -19.79 -31.21
C LEU A 195 7.80 -18.62 -31.88
N PHE A 196 8.32 -17.39 -31.79
CA PHE A 196 7.67 -16.22 -32.40
C PHE A 196 7.70 -16.25 -33.93
N GLN A 197 8.78 -16.73 -34.55
CA GLN A 197 8.91 -16.81 -36.01
C GLN A 197 8.14 -17.99 -36.62
N LYS A 198 8.26 -19.18 -36.03
CA LYS A 198 7.67 -20.42 -36.58
C LYS A 198 6.29 -20.74 -36.01
N LYS A 199 5.84 -20.01 -34.97
CA LYS A 199 4.58 -20.23 -34.24
C LYS A 199 4.45 -21.66 -33.71
N LYS A 200 5.58 -22.31 -33.41
CA LYS A 200 5.69 -23.70 -32.97
C LYS A 200 6.73 -23.82 -31.86
N LEU A 201 6.48 -24.72 -30.90
CA LEU A 201 7.46 -25.02 -29.85
C LEU A 201 8.70 -25.71 -30.46
N PRO A 202 9.92 -25.34 -30.05
CA PRO A 202 11.16 -25.97 -30.49
C PRO A 202 11.38 -27.33 -29.81
N LEU A 203 10.57 -28.34 -30.15
CA LEU A 203 10.55 -29.65 -29.47
C LEU A 203 11.91 -30.34 -29.39
N LYS A 204 12.70 -30.32 -30.48
CA LYS A 204 14.04 -30.92 -30.52
C LYS A 204 15.00 -30.31 -29.49
N ILE A 205 14.90 -29.00 -29.26
CA ILE A 205 15.76 -28.29 -28.29
C ILE A 205 15.21 -28.49 -26.88
N LEU A 206 13.89 -28.52 -26.74
CA LEU A 206 13.23 -28.79 -25.46
C LEU A 206 13.56 -30.18 -24.91
N GLU A 207 13.53 -31.22 -25.76
CA GLU A 207 13.80 -32.61 -25.38
C GLU A 207 15.14 -32.79 -24.63
N SER A 208 16.17 -32.00 -24.94
CA SER A 208 17.47 -32.07 -24.26
C SER A 208 17.55 -31.22 -22.98
N LYS A 209 16.57 -30.34 -22.74
CA LYS A 209 16.54 -29.38 -21.62
C LYS A 209 15.50 -29.71 -20.55
N VAL A 210 14.57 -30.62 -20.81
CA VAL A 210 13.47 -30.94 -19.89
C VAL A 210 13.38 -32.43 -19.62
N ASN A 211 13.07 -32.81 -18.39
CA ASN A 211 12.91 -34.21 -17.97
C ASN A 211 11.50 -34.76 -18.25
N VAL A 212 10.85 -34.32 -19.32
CA VAL A 212 9.50 -34.78 -19.71
C VAL A 212 9.48 -35.32 -21.12
N SER A 213 8.66 -36.35 -21.35
CA SER A 213 8.52 -36.94 -22.68
C SER A 213 7.98 -35.91 -23.69
N ARG A 214 8.41 -36.02 -24.95
CA ARG A 214 7.86 -35.24 -26.07
C ARG A 214 6.33 -35.27 -26.12
N LYS A 215 5.74 -36.46 -25.88
CA LYS A 215 4.28 -36.67 -25.85
C LYS A 215 3.61 -35.79 -24.79
N THR A 216 4.25 -35.59 -23.63
CA THR A 216 3.76 -34.71 -22.56
C THR A 216 3.81 -33.24 -22.98
N ILE A 217 4.88 -32.81 -23.67
CA ILE A 217 5.02 -31.44 -24.17
C ILE A 217 3.95 -31.16 -25.23
N GLU A 218 3.77 -32.06 -26.20
CA GLU A 218 2.79 -31.90 -27.27
C GLU A 218 1.35 -31.89 -26.75
N ARG A 219 1.04 -32.72 -25.75
CA ARG A 219 -0.29 -32.74 -25.09
C ARG A 219 -0.62 -31.40 -24.44
N ASN A 220 0.37 -30.73 -23.84
CA ASN A 220 0.18 -29.46 -23.14
C ASN A 220 0.61 -28.24 -23.97
N ARG A 221 0.83 -28.39 -25.29
CA ARG A 221 1.48 -27.36 -26.12
C ARG A 221 0.75 -26.00 -26.08
N ILE A 222 -0.58 -26.01 -26.09
CA ILE A 222 -1.39 -24.78 -26.11
C ILE A 222 -1.17 -24.01 -24.82
N TYR A 223 -1.20 -24.71 -23.68
CA TYR A 223 -0.96 -24.13 -22.38
C TYR A 223 0.49 -23.66 -22.24
N ILE A 224 1.48 -24.43 -22.69
CA ILE A 224 2.90 -24.02 -22.66
C ILE A 224 3.11 -22.74 -23.47
N VAL A 225 2.61 -22.67 -24.70
CA VAL A 225 2.72 -21.47 -25.55
C VAL A 225 2.07 -20.27 -24.87
N ALA A 226 0.85 -20.45 -24.32
CA ALA A 226 0.17 -19.39 -23.58
C ALA A 226 1.01 -18.87 -22.41
N MET A 227 1.61 -19.76 -21.62
CA MET A 227 2.49 -19.38 -20.50
C MET A 227 3.76 -18.67 -20.99
N VAL A 228 4.36 -19.07 -22.11
CA VAL A 228 5.51 -18.35 -22.70
C VAL A 228 5.13 -16.93 -23.08
N LEU A 229 3.95 -16.74 -23.66
CA LEU A 229 3.46 -15.41 -24.04
C LEU A 229 3.22 -14.52 -22.83
N VAL A 230 2.71 -15.07 -21.73
CA VAL A 230 2.57 -14.31 -20.48
C VAL A 230 3.95 -13.93 -19.92
N LEU A 231 4.89 -14.87 -19.86
CA LEU A 231 6.23 -14.65 -19.29
C LEU A 231 7.12 -13.72 -20.13
N SER A 232 6.91 -13.66 -21.45
CA SER A 232 7.68 -12.81 -22.38
C SER A 232 6.98 -11.49 -22.71
N GLY A 233 5.83 -11.20 -22.11
CA GLY A 233 5.08 -9.97 -22.29
C GLY A 233 4.99 -9.14 -21.01
N ASP A 234 4.52 -7.91 -21.15
CA ASP A 234 4.20 -7.04 -20.02
C ASP A 234 2.76 -7.28 -19.56
N TYR A 235 2.56 -8.39 -18.83
CA TYR A 235 1.26 -8.79 -18.31
C TYR A 235 1.36 -9.00 -16.80
N ARG A 236 1.28 -7.91 -16.03
CA ARG A 236 1.49 -7.93 -14.59
C ARG A 236 0.39 -8.72 -13.88
N PHE A 237 -0.88 -8.46 -14.21
CA PHE A 237 -2.00 -9.14 -13.55
C PHE A 237 -2.05 -10.63 -13.91
N LEU A 238 -1.80 -10.99 -15.17
CA LEU A 238 -1.73 -12.40 -15.57
C LEU A 238 -0.51 -13.12 -14.96
N SER A 239 0.63 -12.45 -14.87
CA SER A 239 1.82 -13.01 -14.23
C SER A 239 1.61 -13.26 -12.73
N ASP A 240 0.95 -12.34 -12.03
CA ASP A 240 0.64 -12.50 -10.62
C ASP A 240 -0.37 -13.63 -10.37
N TYR A 241 -1.35 -13.83 -11.27
CA TYR A 241 -2.22 -15.01 -11.24
C TYR A 241 -1.43 -16.33 -11.36
N ILE A 242 -0.49 -16.41 -12.30
CA ILE A 242 0.36 -17.60 -12.49
C ILE A 242 1.21 -17.86 -11.23
N LYS A 243 1.77 -16.82 -10.59
CA LYS A 243 2.53 -16.96 -9.34
C LYS A 243 1.67 -17.51 -8.21
N GLY A 244 0.40 -17.11 -8.13
CA GLY A 244 -0.56 -17.70 -7.19
C GLY A 244 -0.72 -19.20 -7.40
N VAL A 245 -0.96 -19.62 -8.64
CA VAL A 245 -1.14 -21.05 -9.01
C VAL A 245 0.11 -21.90 -8.76
N LEU A 246 1.31 -21.31 -8.69
CA LEU A 246 2.54 -22.04 -8.37
C LEU A 246 2.78 -22.23 -6.87
N LYS A 247 2.17 -21.40 -6.01
CA LYS A 247 2.32 -21.46 -4.55
C LYS A 247 1.43 -22.52 -3.91
N ASP A 248 0.32 -22.87 -4.56
CA ASP A 248 -0.57 -23.99 -4.23
C ASP A 248 -0.09 -25.29 -4.89
#